data_AF-A0AAD2FWW1-F1
#
_entry.id   AF-A0AAD2FWW1-F1
#
_cell.length_a   1.000
_cell.length_b   1.000
_cell.length_c   1.000
_cell.angle_alpha   90.00
_cell.angle_beta   90.00
_cell.angle_gamma   90.00
#
_symmetry.space_group_name_H-M   'P 1'
#
loop_
_entity.id
_entity.type
_entity.pdbx_description
1 polymer ?
#
loop_
_entity_poly.entity_id
_entity_poly.type
_entity_poly.pdbx_seq_one_letter_code
_entity_poly.pdbx_strand_id
1 'polypeptide(L)'
;MDNYWLQRLMNGPGSPLVPHVCAENTHRGTTSQELDSFLASSMAQLDVQQRETVLEELHGIRNSENPESNPASVDLWLQLLNTHLQSIKRGTVYETAEAIDRTYVTSRKFRMMFLRANRYDSQAAAAQMIKYLELKRSLFGQERLTRKITLADLDQDDKACLESGVTQISTKRDRSGRAIILVFPSLGREETTTEALTRARFYVVMSLLESEEYQMNGVVLVYFGAVTSQRNQHASNSGLLWDLPIFLAGIHCCFSELSTFLFISVAVLRLPSTRRPRMRIHYGSATDCLYKLASFGIPKEAILNDSNEPDLMDHLQWYRHRQELELTYVSDSDTDMQSLASTHTIIPRPGDVLFGPGSRKNEGNILMRNLVLTVLTEYNESTKRDKMQLTKTIIDEITKKGGRFLKQNEDTKEWEEANHTEASRKIAHTFRNIRRPSRAKNKS
;
A
#
# COMPACT_ATOMS: atom_id res chain seq x y z
N MET A 1 -14.85 -39.74 0.67
CA MET A 1 -14.02 -39.85 1.89
C MET A 1 -14.65 -38.95 2.93
N ASP A 2 -15.12 -39.55 4.02
CA ASP A 2 -15.92 -38.88 5.05
C ASP A 2 -15.14 -37.81 5.82
N ASN A 3 -15.71 -36.61 5.94
CA ASN A 3 -15.12 -35.40 6.53
C ASN A 3 -15.19 -35.37 8.07
N TYR A 4 -14.79 -36.47 8.72
CA TYR A 4 -14.79 -36.61 10.18
C TYR A 4 -13.90 -35.57 10.90
N TRP A 5 -12.84 -35.11 10.24
CA TRP A 5 -11.87 -34.18 10.84
C TRP A 5 -12.40 -32.73 10.95
N LEU A 6 -13.23 -32.28 10.01
CA LEU A 6 -13.76 -30.91 9.94
C LEU A 6 -14.82 -30.68 11.04
N GLN A 7 -15.71 -31.66 11.24
CA GLN A 7 -16.64 -31.67 12.38
C GLN A 7 -15.92 -31.69 13.74
N ARG A 8 -14.83 -32.46 13.85
CA ARG A 8 -14.02 -32.53 15.07
C ARG A 8 -13.31 -31.20 15.39
N LEU A 9 -12.94 -30.44 14.36
CA LEU A 9 -12.37 -29.09 14.51
C LEU A 9 -13.41 -28.02 14.86
N MET A 10 -14.62 -28.11 14.29
CA MET A 10 -15.72 -27.18 14.60
C MET A 10 -16.28 -27.37 16.02
N ASN A 11 -16.27 -28.59 16.55
CA ASN A 11 -16.89 -28.92 17.84
C ASN A 11 -15.97 -28.72 19.07
N GLY A 12 -14.69 -28.37 18.89
CA GLY A 12 -13.73 -28.15 19.98
C GLY A 12 -13.40 -29.41 20.82
N PRO A 13 -12.35 -29.37 21.66
CA PRO A 13 -12.01 -30.49 22.52
C PRO A 13 -12.92 -30.51 23.76
N GLY A 14 -14.03 -31.25 23.70
CA GLY A 14 -14.88 -31.45 24.89
C GLY A 14 -16.31 -31.99 24.68
N SER A 15 -16.82 -32.13 23.45
CA SER A 15 -18.18 -32.66 23.27
C SER A 15 -18.24 -34.19 23.35
N PRO A 16 -19.19 -34.78 24.11
CA PRO A 16 -19.29 -36.22 24.26
C PRO A 16 -19.71 -36.89 22.94
N LEU A 17 -19.09 -38.03 22.64
CA LEU A 17 -19.43 -38.89 21.51
C LEU A 17 -20.88 -39.40 21.68
N VAL A 18 -21.79 -38.97 20.81
CA VAL A 18 -23.14 -39.55 20.71
C VAL A 18 -23.05 -40.79 19.80
N PRO A 19 -23.70 -41.92 20.14
CA PRO A 19 -23.59 -43.15 19.36
C PRO A 19 -24.30 -43.06 18.01
N HIS A 20 -23.74 -43.78 17.03
CA HIS A 20 -24.24 -43.98 15.68
C HIS A 20 -25.75 -44.34 15.64
N VAL A 21 -26.53 -43.51 14.93
CA VAL A 21 -27.86 -43.88 14.41
C VAL A 21 -27.77 -43.89 12.88
N CYS A 22 -28.39 -44.91 12.29
CA CYS A 22 -28.37 -45.27 10.88
C CYS A 22 -28.70 -44.11 9.93
N ALA A 23 -28.01 -44.16 8.79
CA ALA A 23 -28.06 -43.16 7.73
C ALA A 23 -29.43 -43.08 7.05
N GLU A 24 -30.07 -41.93 7.18
CA GLU A 24 -30.96 -41.40 6.16
C GLU A 24 -30.18 -40.36 5.35
N ASN A 25 -30.17 -40.55 4.02
CA ASN A 25 -29.57 -39.67 3.02
C ASN A 25 -30.20 -38.27 3.09
N THR A 26 -29.72 -37.45 4.02
CA THR A 26 -29.86 -35.99 3.95
C THR A 26 -28.63 -35.45 3.24
N HIS A 27 -28.84 -34.63 2.22
CA HIS A 27 -27.78 -33.97 1.44
C HIS A 27 -26.73 -33.35 2.38
N ARG A 28 -25.61 -34.06 2.61
CA ARG A 28 -24.43 -33.46 3.27
C ARG A 28 -23.90 -32.39 2.34
N GLY A 29 -23.97 -31.13 2.79
CA GLY A 29 -23.42 -30.00 2.05
C GLY A 29 -21.96 -30.23 1.69
N THR A 30 -21.52 -29.61 0.59
CA THR A 30 -20.08 -29.56 0.25
C THR A 30 -19.31 -28.84 1.38
N THR A 31 -18.03 -29.14 1.55
CA THR A 31 -17.19 -28.53 2.60
C THR A 31 -17.16 -26.99 2.53
N SER A 32 -17.30 -26.42 1.32
CA SER A 32 -17.46 -24.97 1.15
C SER A 32 -18.76 -24.44 1.74
N GLN A 33 -19.88 -25.15 1.56
CA GLN A 33 -21.18 -24.77 2.11
C GLN A 33 -21.20 -24.83 3.64
N GLU A 34 -20.49 -25.79 4.24
CA GLU A 34 -20.34 -25.87 5.71
C GLU A 34 -19.60 -24.63 6.25
N LEU A 35 -18.52 -24.21 5.57
CA LEU A 35 -17.75 -23.03 5.95
C LEU A 35 -18.54 -21.73 5.74
N ASP A 36 -19.29 -21.63 4.64
CA ASP A 36 -20.22 -20.51 4.39
C ASP A 36 -21.30 -20.44 5.47
N SER A 37 -21.86 -21.60 5.86
CA SER A 37 -22.84 -21.68 6.95
C SER A 37 -22.23 -21.25 8.29
N PHE A 38 -20.97 -21.61 8.57
CA PHE A 38 -20.26 -21.16 9.76
C PHE A 38 -20.10 -19.63 9.79
N LEU A 39 -19.70 -19.01 8.68
CA LEU A 39 -19.63 -17.55 8.57
C LEU A 39 -21.02 -16.90 8.69
N ALA A 40 -22.04 -17.48 8.06
CA ALA A 40 -23.42 -16.99 8.14
C ALA A 40 -23.97 -17.03 9.58
N SER A 41 -23.62 -18.06 10.36
CA SER A 41 -24.01 -18.14 11.78
C SER A 41 -23.45 -16.97 12.60
N SER A 42 -22.28 -16.43 12.24
CA SER A 42 -21.72 -15.24 12.90
C SER A 42 -22.52 -13.97 12.57
N MET A 43 -23.11 -13.86 11.37
CA MET A 43 -24.02 -12.75 11.01
C MET A 43 -25.35 -12.83 11.77
N ALA A 44 -25.83 -14.04 12.06
CA ALA A 44 -27.07 -14.25 12.79
C ALA A 44 -26.99 -13.82 14.26
N GLN A 45 -25.79 -13.82 14.84
CA GLN A 45 -25.54 -13.39 16.22
C GLN A 45 -25.55 -11.87 16.41
N LEU A 46 -25.50 -11.09 15.33
CA LEU A 46 -25.59 -9.63 15.38
C LEU A 46 -27.04 -9.18 15.55
N ASP A 47 -27.24 -8.03 16.19
CA ASP A 47 -28.53 -7.35 16.16
C ASP A 47 -28.87 -6.85 14.74
N VAL A 48 -30.12 -6.43 14.54
CA VAL A 48 -30.62 -6.02 13.21
C VAL A 48 -29.80 -4.87 12.63
N GLN A 49 -29.52 -3.83 13.42
CA GLN A 49 -28.82 -2.63 12.98
C GLN A 49 -27.35 -2.91 12.64
N GLN A 50 -26.67 -3.68 13.49
CA GLN A 50 -25.32 -4.15 13.25
C GLN A 50 -25.25 -5.00 11.98
N ARG A 51 -26.22 -5.88 11.77
CA ARG A 51 -26.28 -6.75 10.58
C ARG A 51 -26.45 -5.93 9.31
N GLU A 52 -27.36 -4.96 9.30
CA GLU A 52 -27.55 -4.03 8.18
C GLU A 52 -26.27 -3.26 7.88
N THR A 53 -25.65 -2.67 8.90
CA THR A 53 -24.38 -1.93 8.76
C THR A 53 -23.28 -2.80 8.13
N VAL A 54 -23.14 -4.05 8.59
CA VAL A 54 -22.15 -4.99 8.04
C VAL A 54 -22.44 -5.33 6.58
N LEU A 55 -23.72 -5.54 6.22
CA LEU A 55 -24.11 -5.85 4.84
C LEU A 55 -23.88 -4.66 3.92
N GLU A 56 -24.25 -3.46 4.35
CA GLU A 56 -23.99 -2.23 3.61
C GLU A 56 -22.49 -2.03 3.38
N GLU A 57 -21.68 -2.17 4.43
CA GLU A 57 -20.23 -2.13 4.31
C GLU A 57 -19.71 -3.19 3.33
N LEU A 58 -20.14 -4.44 3.44
CA LEU A 58 -19.71 -5.51 2.53
C LEU A 58 -20.02 -5.24 1.06
N HIS A 59 -21.20 -4.67 0.78
CA HIS A 59 -21.64 -4.39 -0.58
C HIS A 59 -21.16 -3.04 -1.11
N GLY A 60 -20.37 -2.30 -0.33
CA GLY A 60 -19.89 -0.98 -0.72
C GLY A 60 -21.05 0.02 -0.84
N ILE A 61 -21.97 0.00 0.12
CA ILE A 61 -22.97 1.05 0.25
C ILE A 61 -22.35 2.15 1.12
N ARG A 62 -22.22 3.35 0.56
CA ARG A 62 -21.52 4.45 1.21
C ARG A 62 -22.39 5.10 2.28
N ASN A 63 -21.92 5.10 3.52
CA ASN A 63 -22.46 5.99 4.53
C ASN A 63 -21.90 7.41 4.30
N SER A 64 -22.78 8.41 4.19
CA SER A 64 -22.40 9.81 3.94
C SER A 64 -21.97 10.57 5.19
N GLU A 65 -22.17 10.00 6.39
CA GLU A 65 -21.83 10.68 7.63
C GLU A 65 -20.32 10.69 7.87
N ASN A 66 -19.75 11.89 8.04
CA ASN A 66 -18.38 12.06 8.53
C ASN A 66 -18.41 12.27 10.04
N PRO A 67 -18.08 11.25 10.86
CA PRO A 67 -18.06 11.36 12.32
C PRO A 67 -17.03 12.36 12.85
N GLU A 68 -16.00 12.69 12.07
CA GLU A 68 -14.98 13.68 12.44
C GLU A 68 -15.39 15.13 12.11
N SER A 69 -16.58 15.35 11.56
CA SER A 69 -17.10 16.70 11.25
C SER A 69 -17.34 17.56 12.50
N ASN A 70 -17.53 16.93 13.67
CA ASN A 70 -17.65 17.62 14.95
C ASN A 70 -16.32 17.54 15.74
N PRO A 71 -15.58 18.65 15.89
CA PRO A 71 -14.32 18.67 16.63
C PRO A 71 -14.45 18.21 18.08
N ALA A 72 -15.57 18.50 18.74
CA ALA A 72 -15.81 18.11 20.13
C ALA A 72 -15.90 16.58 20.29
N SER A 73 -16.49 15.88 19.31
CA SER A 73 -16.52 14.42 19.29
C SER A 73 -15.12 13.84 19.17
N VAL A 74 -14.29 14.42 18.30
CA VAL A 74 -12.91 13.95 18.10
C VAL A 74 -12.07 14.12 19.36
N ASP A 75 -12.19 15.28 20.02
CA ASP A 75 -11.45 15.52 21.26
C ASP A 75 -11.93 14.61 22.40
N LEU A 76 -13.23 14.32 22.48
CA LEU A 76 -13.78 13.36 23.43
C LEU A 76 -13.20 11.95 23.21
N TRP A 77 -13.17 11.45 21.97
CA TRP A 77 -12.60 10.13 21.68
C TRP A 77 -11.11 10.04 22.00
N LEU A 78 -10.34 11.10 21.72
CA LEU A 78 -8.92 11.15 22.10
C LEU A 78 -8.72 11.18 23.62
N GLN A 79 -9.59 11.87 24.37
CA GLN A 79 -9.58 11.87 25.83
C GLN A 79 -9.92 10.48 26.38
N LEU A 80 -10.98 9.84 25.89
CA LEU A 80 -11.38 8.49 26.29
C LEU A 80 -10.30 7.46 25.96
N LEU A 81 -9.72 7.53 24.77
CA LEU A 81 -8.58 6.69 24.37
C LEU A 81 -7.42 6.82 25.35
N ASN A 82 -7.07 8.06 25.72
CA ASN A 82 -6.02 8.29 26.69
C ASN A 82 -6.37 7.69 28.07
N THR A 83 -7.60 7.85 28.54
CA THR A 83 -8.07 7.24 29.80
C THR A 83 -7.94 5.72 29.77
N HIS A 84 -8.37 5.07 28.69
CA HIS A 84 -8.23 3.61 28.54
C HIS A 84 -6.76 3.20 28.48
N LEU A 85 -5.90 3.90 27.74
CA LEU A 85 -4.47 3.60 27.71
C LEU A 85 -3.82 3.72 29.09
N GLN A 86 -4.16 4.76 29.88
CA GLN A 86 -3.61 4.88 31.24
C GLN A 86 -3.99 3.70 32.14
N SER A 87 -5.16 3.09 31.95
CA SER A 87 -5.59 1.96 32.78
C SER A 87 -4.95 0.63 32.37
N ILE A 88 -4.52 0.46 31.11
CA ILE A 88 -4.00 -0.82 30.61
C ILE A 88 -2.51 -0.81 30.21
N LYS A 89 -1.84 0.34 30.18
CA LYS A 89 -0.47 0.45 29.64
C LYS A 89 0.62 -0.20 30.49
N ARG A 90 0.44 -0.30 31.81
CA ARG A 90 1.50 -0.71 32.75
C ARG A 90 1.96 -2.15 32.46
N GLY A 91 3.27 -2.35 32.33
CA GLY A 91 3.89 -3.63 32.00
C GLY A 91 3.75 -4.05 30.53
N THR A 92 3.24 -3.17 29.66
CA THR A 92 3.06 -3.47 28.23
C THR A 92 4.09 -2.75 27.36
N VAL A 93 4.19 -3.16 26.10
CA VAL A 93 5.07 -2.50 25.11
C VAL A 93 4.69 -1.04 24.87
N TYR A 94 3.45 -0.63 25.15
CA TYR A 94 3.09 0.78 25.09
C TYR A 94 3.83 1.61 26.13
N GLU A 95 4.00 1.12 27.37
CA GLU A 95 4.80 1.82 28.40
C GLU A 95 6.26 1.95 27.96
N THR A 96 6.82 0.91 27.34
CA THR A 96 8.17 0.97 26.75
C THR A 96 8.25 2.00 25.62
N ALA A 97 7.28 2.02 24.69
CA ALA A 97 7.24 2.99 23.60
C ALA A 97 7.09 4.43 24.11
N GLU A 98 6.24 4.63 25.13
CA GLU A 98 6.03 5.93 25.77
C GLU A 98 7.30 6.43 26.49
N ALA A 99 8.08 5.52 27.08
CA ALA A 99 9.36 5.85 27.69
C ALA A 99 10.45 6.19 26.65
N ILE A 100 10.44 5.54 25.48
CA ILE A 100 11.39 5.82 24.38
C ILE A 100 11.05 7.16 23.72
N ASP A 101 9.80 7.36 23.30
CA ASP A 101 9.33 8.59 22.68
C ASP A 101 7.84 8.79 22.96
N ARG A 102 7.58 9.59 23.99
CA ARG A 102 6.24 9.99 24.37
C ARG A 102 5.54 10.78 23.27
N THR A 103 6.25 11.61 22.51
CA THR A 103 5.65 12.48 21.49
C THR A 103 5.08 11.66 20.34
N TYR A 104 5.78 10.59 19.95
CA TYR A 104 5.31 9.63 18.94
C TYR A 104 3.96 8.99 19.33
N VAL A 105 3.90 8.34 20.50
CA VAL A 105 2.70 7.60 20.94
C VAL A 105 1.54 8.50 21.38
N THR A 106 1.85 9.74 21.74
CA THR A 106 0.82 10.75 22.10
C THR A 106 0.34 11.58 20.92
N SER A 107 1.01 11.48 19.75
CA SER A 107 0.66 12.29 18.58
C SER A 107 -0.78 12.04 18.13
N ARG A 108 -1.47 13.14 17.79
CA ARG A 108 -2.87 13.10 17.31
C ARG A 108 -3.00 12.18 16.09
N LYS A 109 -2.11 12.34 15.10
CA LYS A 109 -2.12 11.55 13.86
C LYS A 109 -2.00 10.05 14.13
N PHE A 110 -1.08 9.63 15.01
CA PHE A 110 -0.90 8.22 15.35
C PHE A 110 -2.14 7.65 16.04
N ARG A 111 -2.68 8.36 17.04
CA ARG A 111 -3.87 7.93 17.80
C ARG A 111 -5.14 7.87 16.96
N MET A 112 -5.35 8.85 16.08
CA MET A 112 -6.51 8.89 15.19
C MET A 112 -6.56 7.68 14.25
N MET A 113 -5.42 7.16 13.82
CA MET A 113 -5.36 5.95 12.98
C MET A 113 -6.05 4.75 13.66
N PHE A 114 -5.83 4.55 14.96
CA PHE A 114 -6.47 3.47 15.72
C PHE A 114 -7.93 3.73 16.01
N LEU A 115 -8.31 4.98 16.30
CA LEU A 115 -9.72 5.35 16.47
C LEU A 115 -10.51 5.07 15.19
N ARG A 116 -10.01 5.53 14.03
CA ARG A 116 -10.62 5.28 12.72
C ARG A 116 -10.72 3.78 12.42
N ALA A 117 -9.67 3.02 12.71
CA ALA A 117 -9.63 1.57 12.52
C ALA A 117 -10.66 0.79 13.37
N ASN A 118 -11.04 1.33 14.53
CA ASN A 118 -12.02 0.72 15.45
C ASN A 118 -13.36 1.46 15.48
N ARG A 119 -13.68 2.24 14.43
CA ARG A 119 -14.95 3.00 14.35
C ARG A 119 -15.21 3.86 15.59
N TYR A 120 -14.14 4.49 16.08
CA TYR A 120 -14.10 5.40 17.22
C TYR A 120 -14.44 4.77 18.59
N ASP A 121 -14.46 3.43 18.67
CA ASP A 121 -14.40 2.72 19.94
C ASP A 121 -13.02 2.95 20.58
N SER A 122 -13.00 3.82 21.58
CA SER A 122 -11.78 4.25 22.27
C SER A 122 -11.14 3.14 23.09
N GLN A 123 -11.93 2.18 23.61
CA GLN A 123 -11.43 1.05 24.38
C GLN A 123 -10.79 0.02 23.46
N ALA A 124 -11.45 -0.33 22.34
CA ALA A 124 -10.89 -1.23 21.34
C ALA A 124 -9.63 -0.64 20.70
N ALA A 125 -9.62 0.66 20.41
CA ALA A 125 -8.45 1.38 19.90
C ALA A 125 -7.26 1.32 20.87
N ALA A 126 -7.48 1.55 22.18
CA ALA A 126 -6.42 1.44 23.19
C ALA A 126 -5.80 0.03 23.21
N ALA A 127 -6.65 -1.01 23.19
CA ALA A 127 -6.20 -2.39 23.16
C ALA A 127 -5.43 -2.72 21.87
N GLN A 128 -5.90 -2.21 20.72
CA GLN A 128 -5.23 -2.43 19.44
C GLN A 128 -3.88 -1.72 19.37
N MET A 129 -3.73 -0.52 19.95
CA MET A 129 -2.43 0.17 20.01
C MET A 129 -1.35 -0.67 20.67
N ILE A 130 -1.68 -1.36 21.77
CA ILE A 130 -0.73 -2.24 22.47
C ILE A 130 -0.37 -3.44 21.59
N LYS A 131 -1.36 -4.09 20.97
CA LYS A 131 -1.13 -5.23 20.06
C LYS A 131 -0.29 -4.85 18.84
N TYR A 132 -0.57 -3.69 18.25
CA TYR A 132 0.21 -3.14 17.14
C TYR A 132 1.67 -2.92 17.52
N LEU A 133 1.94 -2.32 18.69
CA LEU A 133 3.30 -2.07 19.15
C LEU A 133 4.03 -3.38 19.47
N GLU A 134 3.34 -4.37 20.04
CA GLU A 134 3.88 -5.72 20.26
C GLU A 134 4.24 -6.40 18.92
N LEU A 135 3.33 -6.38 17.94
CA LEU A 135 3.57 -6.87 16.58
C LEU A 135 4.76 -6.15 15.94
N LYS A 136 4.81 -4.82 16.05
CA LYS A 136 5.90 -4.03 15.47
C LYS A 136 7.24 -4.37 16.12
N ARG A 137 7.27 -4.54 17.44
CA ARG A 137 8.46 -4.98 18.18
C ARG A 137 8.93 -6.37 17.73
N SER A 138 8.01 -7.33 17.58
CA SER A 138 8.36 -8.70 17.18
C SER A 138 8.89 -8.78 15.75
N LEU A 139 8.40 -7.91 14.85
CA LEU A 139 8.84 -7.87 13.46
C LEU A 139 10.16 -7.10 13.25
N PHE A 140 10.36 -6.01 13.98
CA PHE A 140 11.38 -5.00 13.64
C PHE A 140 12.35 -4.65 14.77
N GLY A 141 12.19 -5.28 15.94
CA GLY A 141 12.98 -4.98 17.12
C GLY A 141 12.45 -3.78 17.91
N GLN A 142 13.00 -3.59 19.11
CA GLN A 142 12.58 -2.53 20.04
C GLN A 142 13.04 -1.14 19.59
N GLU A 143 14.18 -1.06 18.90
CA GLU A 143 14.79 0.16 18.40
C GLU A 143 13.96 0.85 17.30
N ARG A 144 13.03 0.12 16.67
CA ARG A 144 12.15 0.65 15.61
C ARG A 144 10.73 0.96 16.10
N LEU A 145 10.46 0.81 17.39
CA LEU A 145 9.11 0.86 17.95
C LEU A 145 8.42 2.22 17.75
N THR A 146 9.16 3.32 17.94
CA THR A 146 8.65 4.70 17.91
C THR A 146 9.06 5.49 16.66
N ARG A 147 9.39 4.81 15.56
CA ARG A 147 9.66 5.46 14.27
C ARG A 147 8.88 4.83 13.14
N LYS A 148 8.71 5.54 12.04
CA LYS A 148 8.11 4.97 10.83
C LYS A 148 9.05 3.88 10.26
N ILE A 149 8.49 2.74 9.87
CA ILE A 149 9.23 1.69 9.15
C ILE A 149 9.36 2.10 7.69
N THR A 150 10.56 2.03 7.15
CA THR A 150 10.94 2.41 5.78
C THR A 150 11.49 1.20 5.02
N LEU A 151 11.73 1.34 3.73
CA LEU A 151 12.40 0.33 2.91
C LEU A 151 13.85 0.04 3.39
N ALA A 152 14.48 0.97 4.09
CA ALA A 152 15.79 0.76 4.70
C ALA A 152 15.74 -0.20 5.91
N ASP A 153 14.56 -0.35 6.53
CA ASP A 153 14.34 -1.29 7.64
C ASP A 153 14.02 -2.72 7.16
N LEU A 154 13.87 -2.92 5.84
CA LEU A 154 13.54 -4.20 5.23
C LEU A 154 14.81 -4.87 4.68
N ASP A 155 14.94 -6.17 4.96
CA ASP A 155 16.02 -6.98 4.42
C ASP A 155 15.79 -7.35 2.94
N GLN A 156 16.68 -8.14 2.35
CA GLN A 156 16.59 -8.50 0.94
C GLN A 156 15.41 -9.45 0.65
N ASP A 157 15.05 -10.33 1.59
CA ASP A 157 13.94 -11.27 1.42
C ASP A 157 12.60 -10.55 1.54
N ASP A 158 12.50 -9.58 2.45
CA ASP A 158 11.37 -8.66 2.59
C ASP A 158 11.14 -7.89 1.28
N LYS A 159 12.21 -7.34 0.70
CA LYS A 159 12.17 -6.61 -0.57
C LYS A 159 11.81 -7.51 -1.74
N ALA A 160 12.32 -8.74 -1.77
CA ALA A 160 11.91 -9.73 -2.76
C ALA A 160 10.41 -10.06 -2.67
N CYS A 161 9.84 -10.08 -1.45
CA CYS A 161 8.40 -10.22 -1.26
C CYS A 161 7.64 -9.01 -1.82
N LEU A 162 8.13 -7.78 -1.60
CA LEU A 162 7.54 -6.59 -2.22
C LEU A 162 7.63 -6.66 -3.74
N GLU A 163 8.78 -7.01 -4.31
CA GLU A 163 8.97 -7.12 -5.77
C GLU A 163 8.11 -8.19 -6.43
N SER A 164 7.79 -9.27 -5.71
CA SER A 164 6.96 -10.37 -6.23
C SER A 164 5.51 -9.96 -6.55
N GLY A 165 4.99 -8.92 -5.88
CA GLY A 165 3.59 -8.53 -6.02
C GLY A 165 2.60 -9.50 -5.36
N VAL A 166 3.02 -10.38 -4.44
CA VAL A 166 2.10 -11.25 -3.68
C VAL A 166 1.03 -10.44 -2.95
N THR A 167 1.39 -9.26 -2.42
CA THR A 167 0.42 -8.32 -1.82
C THR A 167 0.52 -7.00 -2.55
N GLN A 168 -0.61 -6.54 -3.10
CA GLN A 168 -0.70 -5.34 -3.92
C GLN A 168 -1.79 -4.41 -3.40
N ILE A 169 -1.68 -3.14 -3.76
CA ILE A 169 -2.75 -2.15 -3.61
C ILE A 169 -3.30 -1.88 -5.00
N SER A 170 -4.58 -2.15 -5.23
CA SER A 170 -5.22 -1.87 -6.51
C SER A 170 -5.22 -0.37 -6.79
N THR A 171 -4.94 0.03 -8.04
CA THR A 171 -5.15 1.41 -8.52
C THR A 171 -6.64 1.73 -8.69
N LYS A 172 -7.48 0.70 -8.72
CA LYS A 172 -8.93 0.81 -8.73
C LYS A 172 -9.49 0.76 -7.31
N ARG A 173 -10.73 1.19 -7.17
CA ARG A 173 -11.47 1.24 -5.92
C ARG A 173 -12.74 0.42 -6.05
N ASP A 174 -13.29 0.02 -4.91
CA ASP A 174 -14.63 -0.56 -4.93
C ASP A 174 -15.70 0.51 -5.20
N ARG A 175 -16.97 0.10 -5.29
CA ARG A 175 -18.07 1.03 -5.60
C ARG A 175 -18.26 2.14 -4.55
N SER A 176 -17.79 1.95 -3.31
CA SER A 176 -17.81 2.94 -2.23
C SER A 176 -16.61 3.89 -2.26
N GLY A 177 -15.65 3.67 -3.18
CA GLY A 177 -14.41 4.42 -3.26
C GLY A 177 -13.33 3.93 -2.30
N ARG A 178 -13.46 2.74 -1.69
CA ARG A 178 -12.45 2.19 -0.78
C ARG A 178 -11.27 1.60 -1.54
N ALA A 179 -10.09 1.70 -0.95
CA ALA A 179 -8.91 0.99 -1.44
C ALA A 179 -9.13 -0.53 -1.36
N ILE A 180 -8.51 -1.25 -2.30
CA ILE A 180 -8.56 -2.71 -2.37
C ILE A 180 -7.14 -3.24 -2.19
N ILE A 181 -6.92 -4.05 -1.15
CA ILE A 181 -5.71 -4.86 -0.99
C ILE A 181 -5.95 -6.19 -1.69
N LEU A 182 -5.03 -6.56 -2.57
CA LEU A 182 -5.05 -7.83 -3.28
C LEU A 182 -3.97 -8.74 -2.70
N VAL A 183 -4.29 -10.01 -2.51
CA VAL A 183 -3.32 -11.06 -2.16
C VAL A 183 -3.40 -12.17 -3.20
N PHE A 184 -2.33 -12.32 -3.96
CA PHE A 184 -2.17 -13.36 -4.99
C PHE A 184 -1.18 -14.42 -4.49
N PRO A 185 -1.67 -15.51 -3.86
CA PRO A 185 -0.81 -16.61 -3.42
C PRO A 185 -0.03 -17.27 -4.57
N SER A 186 -0.53 -17.17 -5.80
CA SER A 186 0.13 -17.70 -7.00
C SER A 186 1.47 -17.02 -7.31
N LEU A 187 1.66 -15.76 -6.89
CA LEU A 187 2.90 -15.01 -7.11
C LEU A 187 3.98 -15.30 -6.04
N GLY A 188 3.67 -16.14 -5.05
CA GLY A 188 4.60 -16.48 -3.97
C GLY A 188 5.73 -17.37 -4.46
N ARG A 189 6.92 -17.19 -3.88
CA ARG A 189 8.08 -18.06 -4.13
C ARG A 189 8.18 -19.11 -3.02
N GLU A 190 8.63 -20.32 -3.35
CA GLU A 190 8.77 -21.41 -2.37
C GLU A 190 9.77 -21.09 -1.26
N GLU A 191 10.80 -20.32 -1.59
CA GLU A 191 11.88 -19.92 -0.67
C GLU A 191 11.46 -18.78 0.29
N THR A 192 10.29 -18.17 0.06
CA THR A 192 9.83 -17.04 0.88
C THR A 192 9.45 -17.48 2.28
N THR A 193 10.13 -16.93 3.29
CA THR A 193 9.79 -17.15 4.69
C THR A 193 8.48 -16.46 5.08
N THR A 194 7.79 -17.01 6.07
CA THR A 194 6.53 -16.41 6.57
C THR A 194 6.81 -15.05 7.22
N GLU A 195 7.94 -14.91 7.91
CA GLU A 195 8.40 -13.69 8.56
C GLU A 195 8.65 -12.57 7.54
N ALA A 196 9.37 -12.87 6.45
CA ALA A 196 9.67 -11.86 5.43
C ALA A 196 8.40 -11.34 4.74
N LEU A 197 7.50 -12.26 4.38
CA LEU A 197 6.21 -11.90 3.81
C LEU A 197 5.34 -11.08 4.80
N THR A 198 5.45 -11.36 6.09
CA THR A 198 4.75 -10.63 7.15
C THR A 198 5.28 -9.20 7.28
N ARG A 199 6.60 -8.99 7.26
CA ARG A 199 7.22 -7.65 7.25
C ARG A 199 6.89 -6.85 5.98
N ALA A 200 6.93 -7.50 4.82
CA ALA A 200 6.53 -6.89 3.56
C ALA A 200 5.06 -6.44 3.58
N ARG A 201 4.15 -7.29 4.06
CA ARG A 201 2.72 -6.93 4.21
C ARG A 201 2.49 -5.81 5.22
N PHE A 202 3.23 -5.81 6.34
CA PHE A 202 3.21 -4.69 7.28
C PHE A 202 3.53 -3.39 6.54
N TYR A 203 4.60 -3.37 5.74
CA TYR A 203 5.01 -2.18 4.99
C TYR A 203 3.95 -1.74 3.98
N VAL A 204 3.37 -2.65 3.19
CA VAL A 204 2.29 -2.34 2.23
C VAL A 204 1.08 -1.71 2.93
N VAL A 205 0.60 -2.33 4.01
CA VAL A 205 -0.58 -1.85 4.74
C VAL A 205 -0.30 -0.51 5.41
N MET A 206 0.86 -0.35 6.06
CA MET A 206 1.20 0.92 6.70
C MET A 206 1.41 2.05 5.69
N SER A 207 1.91 1.75 4.48
CA SER A 207 2.00 2.72 3.38
C SER A 207 0.62 3.15 2.89
N LEU A 208 -0.34 2.21 2.80
CA LEU A 208 -1.73 2.53 2.47
C LEU A 208 -2.34 3.47 3.53
N LEU A 209 -2.11 3.17 4.80
CA LEU A 209 -2.63 3.95 5.92
C LEU A 209 -1.93 5.31 6.11
N GLU A 210 -1.01 5.72 5.24
CA GLU A 210 -0.55 7.12 5.21
C GLU A 210 -1.68 8.09 4.84
N SER A 211 -2.68 7.61 4.10
CA SER A 211 -3.88 8.37 3.71
C SER A 211 -4.98 8.30 4.77
N GLU A 212 -5.42 9.46 5.27
CA GLU A 212 -6.54 9.55 6.21
C GLU A 212 -7.87 9.12 5.57
N GLU A 213 -8.02 9.34 4.27
CA GLU A 213 -9.20 8.89 3.50
C GLU A 213 -9.38 7.36 3.62
N TYR A 214 -8.29 6.60 3.47
CA TYR A 214 -8.33 5.13 3.58
C TYR A 214 -8.54 4.65 5.01
N GLN A 215 -8.00 5.38 6.00
CA GLN A 215 -8.27 5.09 7.41
C GLN A 215 -9.76 5.24 7.74
N MET A 216 -10.40 6.31 7.26
CA MET A 216 -11.82 6.61 7.54
C MET A 216 -12.75 5.66 6.79
N ASN A 217 -12.58 5.56 5.47
CA ASN A 217 -13.49 4.77 4.62
C ASN A 217 -13.33 3.27 4.84
N GLY A 218 -12.16 2.84 5.33
CA GLY A 218 -11.79 1.44 5.42
C GLY A 218 -11.31 0.87 4.09
N VAL A 219 -10.97 -0.41 4.14
CA VAL A 219 -10.29 -1.12 3.05
C VAL A 219 -10.99 -2.46 2.79
N VAL A 220 -11.01 -2.89 1.53
CA VAL A 220 -11.46 -4.22 1.15
C VAL A 220 -10.23 -5.10 0.91
N LEU A 221 -10.23 -6.31 1.48
CA LEU A 221 -9.19 -7.31 1.23
C LEU A 221 -9.73 -8.39 0.31
N VAL A 222 -9.05 -8.64 -0.80
CA VAL A 222 -9.34 -9.75 -1.71
C VAL A 222 -8.14 -10.69 -1.73
N TYR A 223 -8.31 -11.87 -1.15
CA TYR A 223 -7.42 -12.99 -1.34
C TYR A 223 -7.87 -13.75 -2.60
N PHE A 224 -7.05 -13.78 -3.64
CA PHE A 224 -7.43 -14.30 -4.95
C PHE A 224 -6.51 -15.46 -5.37
N GLY A 225 -6.83 -16.66 -4.88
CA GLY A 225 -6.16 -17.93 -5.21
C GLY A 225 -6.89 -18.75 -6.28
N ALA A 226 -7.75 -18.11 -7.09
CA ALA A 226 -8.47 -18.76 -8.19
C ALA A 226 -7.73 -18.67 -9.54
N VAL A 227 -6.54 -18.05 -9.56
CA VAL A 227 -5.69 -17.97 -10.75
C VAL A 227 -5.10 -19.36 -11.04
N THR A 228 -5.24 -19.83 -12.27
CA THR A 228 -4.90 -21.20 -12.67
C THR A 228 -3.49 -21.37 -13.25
N SER A 229 -2.79 -20.27 -13.54
CA SER A 229 -1.50 -20.32 -14.26
C SER A 229 -0.33 -20.78 -13.40
N GLN A 230 -0.43 -20.69 -12.07
CA GLN A 230 0.66 -21.03 -11.14
C GLN A 230 0.12 -21.67 -9.86
N ARG A 231 0.93 -22.55 -9.25
CA ARG A 231 0.59 -23.20 -7.99
C ARG A 231 0.51 -22.17 -6.87
N ASN A 232 -0.58 -22.19 -6.11
CA ASN A 232 -0.75 -21.31 -4.96
C ASN A 232 0.26 -21.64 -3.85
N GLN A 233 1.00 -20.63 -3.39
CA GLN A 233 1.83 -20.71 -2.19
C GLN A 233 1.11 -20.06 -1.01
N HIS A 234 1.01 -20.79 0.09
CA HIS A 234 0.27 -20.37 1.28
C HIS A 234 1.21 -20.16 2.46
N ALA A 235 1.19 -18.95 3.03
CA ALA A 235 1.91 -18.63 4.26
C ALA A 235 0.91 -18.26 5.36
N SER A 236 1.17 -18.69 6.59
CA SER A 236 0.32 -18.38 7.74
C SER A 236 0.43 -16.90 8.10
N ASN A 237 -0.67 -16.16 8.04
CA ASN A 237 -0.70 -14.74 8.39
C ASN A 237 -1.10 -14.51 9.86
N SER A 238 -0.66 -15.38 10.78
CA SER A 238 -1.22 -15.40 12.14
C SER A 238 -1.20 -14.02 12.79
N GLY A 239 -2.38 -13.41 12.96
CA GLY A 239 -2.54 -12.16 13.68
C GLY A 239 -2.27 -10.87 12.89
N LEU A 240 -1.43 -10.88 11.85
CA LEU A 240 -0.87 -9.63 11.25
C LEU A 240 -1.92 -8.56 10.96
N LEU A 241 -2.88 -8.84 10.07
CA LEU A 241 -3.88 -7.87 9.66
C LEU A 241 -4.85 -7.50 10.80
N TRP A 242 -4.92 -8.32 11.83
CA TRP A 242 -5.79 -8.09 12.97
C TRP A 242 -5.20 -7.09 13.97
N ASP A 243 -3.87 -7.08 14.08
CA ASP A 243 -3.14 -6.20 14.99
C ASP A 243 -2.72 -4.87 14.33
N LEU A 244 -2.80 -4.75 13.01
CA LEU A 244 -2.64 -3.48 12.29
C LEU A 244 -3.87 -2.56 12.44
N PRO A 245 -3.69 -1.22 12.49
CA PRO A 245 -4.78 -0.25 12.61
C PRO A 245 -5.50 -0.04 11.27
N ILE A 246 -6.05 -1.12 10.73
CA ILE A 246 -6.82 -1.13 9.49
C ILE A 246 -8.25 -1.59 9.77
N PHE A 247 -9.22 -0.81 9.31
CA PHE A 247 -10.61 -1.27 9.25
C PHE A 247 -10.83 -2.03 7.94
N LEU A 248 -11.06 -3.34 8.05
CA LEU A 248 -11.41 -4.20 6.92
C LEU A 248 -12.92 -4.26 6.78
N ALA A 249 -13.45 -3.51 5.81
CA ALA A 249 -14.87 -3.40 5.57
C ALA A 249 -15.43 -4.64 4.85
N GLY A 250 -14.57 -5.37 4.13
CA GLY A 250 -14.88 -6.66 3.53
C GLY A 250 -13.62 -7.49 3.33
N ILE A 251 -13.76 -8.80 3.54
CA ILE A 251 -12.71 -9.81 3.31
C ILE A 251 -13.28 -10.85 2.36
N HIS A 252 -12.72 -10.95 1.16
CA HIS A 252 -13.16 -11.91 0.16
C HIS A 252 -12.06 -12.92 -0.14
N CYS A 253 -12.36 -14.21 0.00
CA CYS A 253 -11.44 -15.29 -0.32
C CYS A 253 -11.97 -16.05 -1.54
N CYS A 254 -11.25 -15.94 -2.65
CA CYS A 254 -11.59 -16.58 -3.92
C CYS A 254 -10.62 -17.71 -4.20
N PHE A 255 -11.12 -18.90 -4.51
CA PHE A 255 -10.28 -20.06 -4.81
C PHE A 255 -11.03 -21.15 -5.58
N SER A 256 -10.27 -21.94 -6.33
CA SER A 256 -10.76 -23.09 -7.11
C SER A 256 -10.20 -24.42 -6.60
N GLU A 257 -9.17 -24.41 -5.74
CA GLU A 257 -8.42 -25.59 -5.33
C GLU A 257 -8.73 -26.03 -3.89
N LEU A 258 -8.74 -27.34 -3.66
CA LEU A 258 -8.97 -27.93 -2.34
C LEU A 258 -7.88 -27.57 -1.32
N SER A 259 -6.62 -27.50 -1.76
CA SER A 259 -5.49 -27.07 -0.91
C SER A 259 -5.71 -25.68 -0.32
N THR A 260 -6.12 -24.73 -1.17
CA THR A 260 -6.46 -23.37 -0.75
C THR A 260 -7.70 -23.36 0.14
N PHE A 261 -8.71 -24.17 -0.16
CA PHE A 261 -9.88 -24.32 0.71
C PHE A 261 -9.50 -24.76 2.13
N LEU A 262 -8.62 -25.77 2.27
CA LEU A 262 -8.15 -26.24 3.58
C LEU A 262 -7.40 -25.14 4.34
N PHE A 263 -6.53 -24.41 3.64
CA PHE A 263 -5.80 -23.28 4.21
C PHE A 263 -6.76 -22.17 4.70
N ILE A 264 -7.73 -21.78 3.88
CA ILE A 264 -8.72 -20.76 4.24
C ILE A 264 -9.60 -21.23 5.39
N SER A 265 -10.00 -22.50 5.43
CA SER A 265 -10.78 -23.08 6.53
C SER A 265 -10.06 -22.90 7.88
N VAL A 266 -8.77 -23.22 7.93
CA VAL A 266 -7.95 -23.03 9.14
C VAL A 266 -7.83 -21.55 9.49
N ALA A 267 -7.67 -20.66 8.50
CA ALA A 267 -7.60 -19.23 8.72
C ALA A 267 -8.91 -18.65 9.28
N VAL A 268 -10.07 -19.10 8.78
CA VAL A 268 -11.40 -18.70 9.27
C VAL A 268 -11.62 -19.08 10.72
N LEU A 269 -11.22 -20.29 11.12
CA LEU A 269 -11.36 -20.74 12.52
C LEU A 269 -10.53 -19.89 13.49
N ARG A 270 -9.41 -19.34 13.01
CA ARG A 270 -8.53 -18.43 13.78
C ARG A 270 -8.97 -16.97 13.69
N LEU A 271 -9.98 -16.64 12.88
CA LEU A 271 -10.47 -15.27 12.72
C LEU A 271 -11.21 -14.84 14.00
N PRO A 272 -10.92 -13.64 14.55
CA PRO A 272 -11.71 -13.09 15.65
C PRO A 272 -13.20 -13.03 15.28
N SER A 273 -14.07 -13.37 16.23
CA SER A 273 -15.52 -13.44 16.01
C SER A 273 -16.09 -12.13 15.44
N THR A 274 -15.56 -10.98 15.87
CA THR A 274 -15.96 -9.64 15.41
C THR A 274 -15.70 -9.38 13.93
N ARG A 275 -14.81 -10.16 13.29
CA ARG A 275 -14.44 -9.98 11.87
C ARG A 275 -15.12 -10.98 10.95
N ARG A 276 -15.53 -12.16 11.45
CA ARG A 276 -16.24 -13.19 10.67
C ARG A 276 -17.46 -12.66 9.89
N PRO A 277 -18.30 -11.76 10.44
CA PRO A 277 -19.42 -11.17 9.72
C PRO A 277 -19.03 -10.51 8.37
N ARG A 278 -17.80 -9.96 8.28
CA ARG A 278 -17.27 -9.25 7.10
C ARG A 278 -16.49 -10.14 6.15
N MET A 279 -16.50 -11.45 6.35
CA MET A 279 -15.81 -12.38 5.46
C MET A 279 -16.79 -13.09 4.51
N ARG A 280 -16.41 -13.24 3.24
CA ARG A 280 -17.12 -14.01 2.23
C ARG A 280 -16.17 -14.92 1.48
N ILE A 281 -16.63 -16.14 1.21
CA ILE A 281 -15.87 -17.16 0.50
C ILE A 281 -16.51 -17.37 -0.86
N HIS A 282 -15.66 -17.45 -1.88
CA HIS A 282 -16.06 -17.62 -3.26
C HIS A 282 -15.32 -18.82 -3.84
N TYR A 283 -16.02 -19.95 -3.92
CA TYR A 283 -15.53 -21.14 -4.61
C TYR A 283 -15.99 -21.15 -6.07
N GLY A 284 -15.08 -21.46 -6.99
CA GLY A 284 -15.38 -21.57 -8.42
C GLY A 284 -14.16 -21.23 -9.30
N SER A 285 -14.38 -21.13 -10.61
CA SER A 285 -13.36 -20.63 -11.53
C SER A 285 -13.00 -19.16 -11.21
N ALA A 286 -11.87 -18.67 -11.75
CA ALA A 286 -11.52 -17.25 -11.66
C ALA A 286 -12.68 -16.35 -12.12
N THR A 287 -13.30 -16.70 -13.25
CA THR A 287 -14.46 -16.00 -13.82
C THR A 287 -15.65 -15.98 -12.87
N ASP A 288 -16.01 -17.12 -12.27
CA ASP A 288 -17.12 -17.20 -11.30
C ASP A 288 -16.86 -16.31 -10.08
N CYS A 289 -15.61 -16.31 -9.58
CA CYS A 289 -15.21 -15.50 -8.46
C CYS A 289 -15.31 -14.00 -8.79
N LEU A 290 -14.86 -13.58 -9.97
CA LEU A 290 -14.97 -12.18 -10.42
C LEU A 290 -16.43 -11.73 -10.54
N TYR A 291 -17.33 -12.57 -11.09
CA TYR A 291 -18.76 -12.27 -11.14
C TYR A 291 -19.36 -12.11 -9.74
N LYS A 292 -19.00 -12.99 -8.79
CA LYS A 292 -19.43 -12.87 -7.39
C LYS A 292 -18.92 -11.58 -6.75
N LEU A 293 -17.65 -11.23 -6.93
CA LEU A 293 -17.04 -10.01 -6.40
C LEU A 293 -17.70 -8.72 -6.94
N ALA A 294 -18.13 -8.71 -8.20
CA ALA A 294 -18.88 -7.59 -8.77
C ALA A 294 -20.17 -7.28 -7.98
N SER A 295 -20.85 -8.31 -7.46
CA SER A 295 -22.04 -8.13 -6.60
C SER A 295 -21.75 -7.42 -5.27
N PHE A 296 -20.48 -7.43 -4.82
CA PHE A 296 -19.97 -6.67 -3.66
C PHE A 296 -19.35 -5.32 -4.06
N GLY A 297 -19.34 -4.98 -5.36
CA GLY A 297 -18.85 -3.70 -5.84
C GLY A 297 -17.38 -3.66 -6.14
N ILE A 298 -16.75 -4.82 -6.26
CA ILE A 298 -15.32 -4.93 -6.56
C ILE A 298 -15.21 -5.19 -8.06
N PRO A 299 -14.71 -4.23 -8.85
CA PRO A 299 -14.66 -4.39 -10.30
C PRO A 299 -13.58 -5.40 -10.70
N LYS A 300 -13.78 -6.12 -11.81
CA LYS A 300 -12.83 -7.17 -12.26
C LYS A 300 -11.44 -6.61 -12.55
N GLU A 301 -11.40 -5.41 -13.13
CA GLU A 301 -10.21 -4.65 -13.49
C GLU A 301 -9.46 -4.11 -12.28
N ALA A 302 -10.05 -4.21 -11.08
CA ALA A 302 -9.30 -3.98 -9.84
C ALA A 302 -8.40 -5.16 -9.48
N ILE A 303 -8.64 -6.36 -10.03
CA ILE A 303 -8.05 -7.62 -9.59
C ILE A 303 -7.13 -8.18 -10.67
N LEU A 304 -7.65 -8.38 -11.88
CA LEU A 304 -6.92 -8.98 -12.99
C LEU A 304 -6.90 -8.04 -14.20
N ASN A 305 -5.85 -8.18 -15.02
CA ASN A 305 -5.74 -7.54 -16.32
C ASN A 305 -6.63 -8.25 -17.38
N ASP A 306 -6.63 -7.72 -18.61
CA ASP A 306 -7.42 -8.28 -19.72
C ASP A 306 -7.02 -9.72 -20.10
N SER A 307 -5.83 -10.17 -19.71
CA SER A 307 -5.35 -11.55 -19.88
C SER A 307 -5.78 -12.48 -18.73
N ASN A 308 -6.58 -12.02 -17.78
CA ASN A 308 -6.95 -12.72 -16.54
C ASN A 308 -5.74 -13.09 -15.66
N GLU A 309 -4.71 -12.25 -15.67
CA GLU A 309 -3.54 -12.40 -14.80
C GLU A 309 -3.44 -11.22 -13.82
N PRO A 310 -2.77 -11.40 -12.66
CA PRO A 310 -2.48 -10.29 -11.76
C PRO A 310 -1.69 -9.18 -12.48
N ASP A 311 -2.10 -7.92 -12.30
CA ASP A 311 -1.39 -6.79 -12.87
C ASP A 311 -0.16 -6.39 -12.02
N LEU A 312 1.02 -6.87 -12.41
CA LEU A 312 2.26 -6.51 -11.73
C LEU A 312 2.77 -5.12 -12.12
N MET A 313 2.33 -4.54 -13.23
CA MET A 313 2.90 -3.28 -13.71
C MET A 313 2.58 -2.13 -12.76
N ASP A 314 1.31 -2.00 -12.38
CA ASP A 314 0.85 -1.00 -11.42
C ASP A 314 1.53 -1.17 -10.05
N HIS A 315 1.66 -2.42 -9.58
CA HIS A 315 2.34 -2.72 -8.33
C HIS A 315 3.84 -2.36 -8.34
N LEU A 316 4.55 -2.69 -9.42
CA LEU A 316 5.97 -2.34 -9.57
C LEU A 316 6.18 -0.84 -9.72
N GLN A 317 5.25 -0.12 -10.35
CA GLN A 317 5.27 1.35 -10.36
C GLN A 317 5.08 1.93 -8.96
N TRP A 318 4.12 1.40 -8.18
CA TRP A 318 3.95 1.77 -6.78
C TRP A 318 5.23 1.53 -5.97
N TYR A 319 5.86 0.35 -6.12
CA TYR A 319 7.08 0.01 -5.38
C TYR A 319 8.25 0.93 -5.74
N ARG A 320 8.46 1.23 -7.03
CA ARG A 320 9.47 2.23 -7.46
C ARG A 320 9.18 3.62 -6.90
N HIS A 321 7.92 4.03 -6.92
CA HIS A 321 7.53 5.30 -6.33
C HIS A 321 7.83 5.36 -4.82
N ARG A 322 7.64 4.24 -4.08
CA ARG A 322 8.07 4.15 -2.67
C ARG A 322 9.57 4.32 -2.50
N GLN A 323 10.38 3.72 -3.37
CA GLN A 323 11.84 3.89 -3.36
C GLN A 323 12.21 5.37 -3.56
N GLU A 324 11.59 6.05 -4.52
CA GLU A 324 11.84 7.46 -4.81
C GLU A 324 11.43 8.40 -3.66
N LEU A 325 10.24 8.19 -3.10
CA LEU A 325 9.74 8.99 -1.97
C LEU A 325 10.67 8.90 -0.75
N GLU A 326 11.13 7.70 -0.42
CA GLU A 326 11.93 7.49 0.78
C GLU A 326 13.41 7.89 0.60
N LEU A 327 13.94 7.81 -0.63
CA LEU A 327 15.22 8.42 -0.97
C LEU A 327 15.20 9.95 -0.81
N THR A 328 14.09 10.59 -1.23
CA THR A 328 13.92 12.05 -1.12
C THR A 328 13.75 12.50 0.33
N TYR A 329 13.09 11.69 1.17
CA TYR A 329 12.90 11.99 2.60
C TYR A 329 14.22 11.95 3.37
N VAL A 330 15.12 11.01 3.06
CA VAL A 330 16.46 10.94 3.66
C VAL A 330 17.27 12.19 3.30
N SER A 331 17.15 12.71 2.08
CA SER A 331 17.84 13.94 1.68
C SER A 331 17.30 15.22 2.33
N ASP A 332 16.01 15.27 2.70
CA ASP A 332 15.42 16.44 3.38
C ASP A 332 15.63 16.42 4.91
N SER A 333 15.67 15.23 5.53
CA SER A 333 15.84 15.10 6.99
C SER A 333 17.28 15.32 7.49
N ASP A 334 18.27 15.21 6.60
CA ASP A 334 19.68 15.48 6.93
C ASP A 334 20.06 16.97 6.88
N THR A 335 19.09 17.87 6.65
CA THR A 335 19.35 19.32 6.60
C THR A 335 19.42 20.01 7.97
N ASP A 336 19.10 19.31 9.08
CA ASP A 336 19.00 19.95 10.41
C ASP A 336 19.89 19.36 11.52
N MET A 337 20.83 18.46 11.22
CA MET A 337 21.87 18.11 12.19
C MET A 337 23.18 17.66 11.57
N GLN A 338 24.22 18.45 11.86
CA GLN A 338 25.65 18.19 11.70
C GLN A 338 26.27 18.43 10.31
N SER A 339 26.83 19.63 10.21
CA SER A 339 28.10 19.88 9.55
C SER A 339 29.10 18.75 9.80
N LEU A 340 29.50 18.04 8.74
CA LEU A 340 30.88 17.78 8.33
C LEU A 340 30.85 17.02 7.01
N ALA A 341 31.62 17.55 6.05
CA ALA A 341 31.68 17.17 4.64
C ALA A 341 31.53 15.66 4.35
N SER A 342 30.52 15.30 3.56
CA SER A 342 30.54 14.13 2.71
C SER A 342 29.96 14.53 1.35
N THR A 343 30.81 14.50 0.34
CA THR A 343 30.53 14.86 -1.05
C THR A 343 29.54 13.86 -1.66
N HIS A 344 28.27 14.28 -1.80
CA HIS A 344 27.27 13.54 -2.59
C HIS A 344 27.66 13.59 -4.08
N THR A 345 28.21 12.49 -4.61
CA THR A 345 28.48 12.34 -6.04
C THR A 345 27.15 12.17 -6.80
N ILE A 346 26.78 13.15 -7.63
CA ILE A 346 25.56 13.09 -8.45
C ILE A 346 25.78 12.16 -9.67
N ILE A 347 24.81 11.27 -9.94
CA ILE A 347 24.78 10.42 -11.13
C ILE A 347 23.66 10.90 -12.08
N PRO A 348 23.97 11.24 -13.35
CA PRO A 348 22.97 11.65 -14.34
C PRO A 348 21.95 10.57 -14.68
N ARG A 349 20.67 10.97 -14.77
CA ARG A 349 19.56 10.15 -15.25
C ARG A 349 19.26 10.46 -16.73
N PRO A 350 18.57 9.56 -17.47
CA PRO A 350 18.20 9.82 -18.87
C PRO A 350 17.44 11.15 -19.05
N GLY A 351 16.53 11.49 -18.13
CA GLY A 351 15.75 12.73 -18.15
C GLY A 351 16.53 14.01 -17.80
N ASP A 352 17.77 13.92 -17.31
CA ASP A 352 18.56 15.10 -16.93
C ASP A 352 19.10 15.86 -18.16
N VAL A 353 19.22 17.18 -18.06
CA VAL A 353 19.77 18.06 -19.08
C VAL A 353 21.24 18.33 -18.79
N LEU A 354 22.13 17.64 -19.51
CA LEU A 354 23.57 17.63 -19.24
C LEU A 354 24.30 18.75 -19.98
N PHE A 355 25.26 19.41 -19.32
CA PHE A 355 26.20 20.35 -19.91
C PHE A 355 27.44 19.65 -20.46
N GLY A 356 28.12 20.29 -21.41
CA GLY A 356 29.35 19.76 -22.00
C GLY A 356 29.19 18.85 -23.22
N PRO A 357 30.33 18.31 -23.73
CA PRO A 357 30.39 17.46 -24.92
C PRO A 357 29.59 16.15 -24.77
N GLY A 358 29.05 15.62 -25.86
CA GLY A 358 28.29 14.35 -25.84
C GLY A 358 26.84 14.43 -25.32
N SER A 359 26.51 15.47 -24.54
CA SER A 359 25.16 15.69 -23.98
C SER A 359 24.02 15.77 -25.02
N ARG A 360 24.32 16.04 -26.29
CA ARG A 360 23.33 16.15 -27.37
C ARG A 360 22.52 14.86 -27.60
N LYS A 361 23.01 13.70 -27.21
CA LYS A 361 22.28 12.43 -27.40
C LYS A 361 21.43 12.06 -26.19
N ASN A 362 21.58 12.75 -25.05
CA ASN A 362 20.84 12.45 -23.85
C ASN A 362 19.35 12.83 -23.98
N GLU A 363 18.46 12.02 -23.41
CA GLU A 363 17.01 12.20 -23.56
C GLU A 363 16.54 13.55 -23.03
N GLY A 364 17.03 13.98 -21.86
CA GLY A 364 16.72 15.31 -21.32
C GLY A 364 17.15 16.46 -22.24
N ASN A 365 18.33 16.36 -22.87
CA ASN A 365 18.77 17.36 -23.85
C ASN A 365 17.97 17.33 -25.15
N ILE A 366 17.39 16.18 -25.53
CA ILE A 366 16.49 16.04 -26.68
C ILE A 366 15.15 16.70 -26.35
N LEU A 367 14.57 16.38 -25.19
CA LEU A 367 13.35 16.99 -24.68
C LEU A 367 13.47 18.52 -24.60
N MET A 368 14.56 19.03 -24.02
CA MET A 368 14.82 20.48 -23.95
C MET A 368 14.82 21.13 -25.34
N ARG A 369 15.45 20.49 -26.35
CA ARG A 369 15.46 21.02 -27.72
C ARG A 369 14.09 21.01 -28.36
N ASN A 370 13.30 19.96 -28.13
CA ASN A 370 11.93 19.87 -28.64
C ASN A 370 11.07 21.00 -28.04
N LEU A 371 11.16 21.23 -26.72
CA LEU A 371 10.46 22.33 -26.06
C LEU A 371 10.89 23.71 -26.60
N VAL A 372 12.20 23.91 -26.81
CA VAL A 372 12.75 25.14 -27.43
C VAL A 372 12.21 25.34 -28.84
N LEU A 373 12.09 24.28 -29.64
CA LEU A 373 11.53 24.35 -30.99
C LEU A 373 10.03 24.69 -30.97
N THR A 374 9.26 24.12 -30.05
CA THR A 374 7.82 24.39 -29.91
C THR A 374 7.53 25.87 -29.68
N VAL A 375 8.35 26.56 -28.90
CA VAL A 375 8.15 27.98 -28.55
C VAL A 375 9.02 28.94 -29.38
N LEU A 376 9.73 28.46 -30.41
CA LEU A 376 10.75 29.24 -31.12
C LEU A 376 10.19 30.49 -31.79
N THR A 377 9.03 30.38 -32.45
CA THR A 377 8.38 31.50 -33.17
C THR A 377 7.97 32.59 -32.18
N GLU A 378 7.26 32.23 -31.12
CA GLU A 378 6.87 33.14 -30.03
C GLU A 378 8.10 33.76 -29.36
N TYR A 379 9.16 32.98 -29.15
CA TYR A 379 10.42 33.48 -28.61
C TYR A 379 11.14 34.46 -29.55
N ASN A 380 10.91 34.42 -30.87
CA ASN A 380 11.52 35.38 -31.80
C ASN A 380 10.82 36.74 -31.75
N GLU A 381 9.50 36.73 -31.68
CA GLU A 381 8.62 37.92 -31.75
C GLU A 381 8.45 38.62 -30.40
N SER A 382 8.82 37.94 -29.31
CA SER A 382 8.56 38.40 -27.95
C SER A 382 9.58 39.41 -27.38
N THR A 383 9.14 40.16 -26.36
CA THR A 383 9.98 41.14 -25.65
C THR A 383 11.02 40.45 -24.74
N LYS A 384 11.95 41.21 -24.19
CA LYS A 384 12.96 40.67 -23.25
C LYS A 384 12.33 40.01 -22.01
N ARG A 385 11.22 40.56 -21.51
CA ARG A 385 10.49 40.04 -20.34
C ARG A 385 9.83 38.70 -20.68
N ASP A 386 9.20 38.63 -21.83
CA ASP A 386 8.47 37.44 -22.28
C ASP A 386 9.43 36.29 -22.64
N LYS A 387 10.59 36.60 -23.22
CA LYS A 387 11.68 35.64 -23.44
C LYS A 387 12.17 34.98 -22.15
N MET A 388 12.24 35.77 -21.07
CA MET A 388 12.59 35.26 -19.74
C MET A 388 11.49 34.33 -19.22
N GLN A 389 10.22 34.69 -19.42
CA GLN A 389 9.09 33.87 -19.01
C GLN A 389 9.04 32.53 -19.78
N LEU A 390 9.22 32.56 -21.10
CA LEU A 390 9.30 31.35 -21.94
C LEU A 390 10.46 30.44 -21.54
N THR A 391 11.61 31.03 -21.21
CA THR A 391 12.78 30.28 -20.71
C THR A 391 12.45 29.59 -19.39
N LYS A 392 11.78 30.31 -18.47
CA LYS A 392 11.34 29.75 -17.19
C LYS A 392 10.34 28.61 -17.39
N THR A 393 9.35 28.76 -18.27
CA THR A 393 8.39 27.71 -18.58
C THR A 393 9.05 26.43 -19.11
N ILE A 394 10.10 26.54 -19.93
CA ILE A 394 10.86 25.37 -20.39
C ILE A 394 11.59 24.67 -19.23
N ILE A 395 12.19 25.44 -18.31
CA ILE A 395 12.85 24.88 -17.11
C ILE A 395 11.80 24.16 -16.26
N ASP A 396 10.70 24.84 -15.95
CA ASP A 396 9.61 24.32 -15.11
C ASP A 396 9.04 23.02 -15.69
N GLU A 397 8.86 22.92 -17.01
CA GLU A 397 8.33 21.72 -17.68
C GLU A 397 9.30 20.53 -17.63
N ILE A 398 10.61 20.78 -17.70
CA ILE A 398 11.64 19.74 -17.56
C ILE A 398 11.71 19.27 -16.10
N THR A 399 11.71 20.21 -15.15
CA THR A 399 11.74 19.91 -13.71
C THR A 399 10.46 19.20 -13.26
N LYS A 400 9.29 19.58 -13.78
CA LYS A 400 8.01 18.90 -13.51
C LYS A 400 8.00 17.43 -13.98
N LYS A 401 8.79 17.11 -15.00
CA LYS A 401 9.01 15.73 -15.49
C LYS A 401 10.16 15.02 -14.77
N GLY A 402 10.68 15.60 -13.69
CA GLY A 402 11.75 15.02 -12.88
C GLY A 402 13.16 15.18 -13.47
N GLY A 403 13.34 16.00 -14.52
CA GLY A 403 14.65 16.27 -15.10
C GLY A 403 15.39 17.42 -14.41
N ARG A 404 16.70 17.27 -14.16
CA ARG A 404 17.57 18.32 -13.58
C ARG A 404 18.56 18.84 -14.61
N PHE A 405 19.06 20.05 -14.42
CA PHE A 405 20.13 20.60 -15.24
C PHE A 405 21.47 20.28 -14.59
N LEU A 406 22.32 19.47 -15.20
CA LEU A 406 23.56 19.01 -14.56
C LEU A 406 24.79 19.47 -15.35
N LYS A 407 25.78 20.03 -14.66
CA LYS A 407 27.10 20.33 -15.22
C LYS A 407 28.16 19.48 -14.56
N GLN A 408 29.19 19.13 -15.30
CA GLN A 408 30.29 18.35 -14.77
C GLN A 408 31.39 19.31 -14.32
N ASN A 409 31.86 19.16 -13.10
CA ASN A 409 33.01 19.91 -12.60
C ASN A 409 34.26 19.47 -13.38
N GLU A 410 35.00 20.43 -13.93
CA GLU A 410 36.13 20.13 -14.83
C GLU A 410 37.31 19.46 -14.10
N ASP A 411 37.48 19.76 -12.81
CA ASP A 411 38.57 19.26 -11.98
C ASP A 411 38.24 17.90 -11.36
N THR A 412 37.05 17.76 -10.77
CA THR A 412 36.67 16.52 -10.05
C THR A 412 36.01 15.47 -10.93
N LYS A 413 35.55 15.86 -12.13
CA LYS A 413 34.71 15.04 -13.04
C LYS A 413 33.37 14.61 -12.43
N GLU A 414 32.98 15.15 -11.29
CA GLU A 414 31.69 14.89 -10.67
C GLU A 414 30.60 15.76 -11.29
N TRP A 415 29.35 15.29 -11.23
CA TRP A 415 28.21 16.10 -11.65
C TRP A 415 27.73 16.98 -10.50
N GLU A 416 27.42 18.22 -10.82
CA GLU A 416 26.80 19.19 -9.93
C GLU A 416 25.53 19.74 -10.58
N GLU A 417 24.52 20.04 -9.77
CA GLU A 417 23.29 20.64 -10.28
C GLU A 417 23.54 22.11 -10.64
N ALA A 418 23.16 22.46 -11.87
CA ALA A 418 23.29 23.81 -12.39
C ALA A 418 22.16 24.68 -11.81
N ASN A 419 22.52 25.87 -11.33
CA ASN A 419 21.52 26.79 -10.80
C ASN A 419 20.59 27.31 -11.90
N HIS A 420 19.48 27.93 -11.49
CA HIS A 420 18.46 28.45 -12.41
C HIS A 420 19.05 29.42 -13.47
N THR A 421 20.06 30.22 -13.10
CA THR A 421 20.74 31.14 -14.03
C THR A 421 21.54 30.40 -15.09
N GLU A 422 22.21 29.31 -14.74
CA GLU A 422 22.97 28.45 -15.64
C GLU A 422 22.04 27.66 -16.57
N ALA A 423 20.95 27.10 -16.05
CA ALA A 423 19.90 26.44 -16.83
C ALA A 423 19.29 27.41 -17.87
N SER A 424 18.93 28.63 -17.43
CA SER A 424 18.43 29.69 -18.30
C SER A 424 19.42 30.05 -19.41
N ARG A 425 20.72 30.14 -19.08
CA ARG A 425 21.79 30.42 -20.05
C ARG A 425 21.93 29.32 -21.09
N LYS A 426 21.78 28.05 -20.68
CA LYS A 426 21.82 26.88 -21.59
C LYS A 426 20.67 26.91 -22.59
N ILE A 427 19.46 27.21 -22.14
CA ILE A 427 18.28 27.34 -22.99
C ILE A 427 18.46 28.52 -23.97
N ALA A 428 18.88 29.68 -23.47
CA ALA A 428 19.17 30.86 -24.31
C ALA A 428 20.27 30.58 -25.35
N HIS A 429 21.27 29.76 -25.02
CA HIS A 429 22.28 29.30 -25.98
C HIS A 429 21.68 28.34 -27.03
N THR A 430 20.73 27.50 -26.63
CA THR A 430 20.03 26.57 -27.53
C THR A 430 19.19 27.33 -28.56
N PHE A 431 18.43 28.36 -28.13
CA PHE A 431 17.74 29.29 -29.04
C PHE A 431 18.70 29.93 -30.04
N ARG A 432 19.85 30.44 -29.57
CA ARG A 432 20.88 31.06 -30.43
C ARG A 432 21.48 30.08 -31.44
N ASN A 433 21.71 28.82 -31.05
CA ASN A 433 22.27 27.82 -31.94
C ASN A 433 21.28 27.39 -33.03
N ILE A 434 20.00 27.25 -32.69
CA ILE A 434 18.95 26.92 -33.66
C ILE A 434 18.76 28.06 -34.67
N ARG A 435 18.93 29.31 -34.25
CA ARG A 435 18.88 30.50 -35.13
C ARG A 435 20.07 30.64 -36.08
N ARG A 436 21.18 29.92 -35.88
CA ARG A 436 22.34 30.03 -36.77
C ARG A 436 22.00 29.31 -38.09
N PRO A 437 22.09 29.98 -39.26
CA PRO A 437 21.94 29.30 -40.54
C PRO A 437 23.00 28.19 -40.64
N SER A 438 22.61 27.03 -41.16
CA SER A 438 23.55 25.92 -41.35
C SER A 438 24.67 26.38 -42.28
N ARG A 439 25.91 26.39 -41.78
CA ARG A 439 27.07 26.49 -42.67
C ARG A 439 27.07 25.23 -43.52
N ALA A 440 26.60 25.33 -44.76
CA ALA A 440 26.86 24.33 -45.78
C ALA A 440 28.37 24.04 -45.75
N LYS A 441 28.72 22.76 -45.58
CA LYS A 441 30.10 22.27 -45.66
C LYS A 441 30.59 22.46 -47.10
N ASN A 442 31.09 23.64 -47.43
CA ASN A 442 32.10 23.78 -48.47
C ASN A 442 33.45 23.50 -47.82
N LYS A 443 33.88 22.24 -47.89
CA LYS A 443 35.30 21.90 -47.97
C LYS A 443 35.45 20.79 -49.00
N SER A 444 36.05 21.21 -50.11
CA SER A 444 36.78 20.41 -51.10
C SER A 444 37.77 19.46 -50.45
#